data_AF-A0A7G2N5E5-F1
#
_entry.id   AF-A0A7G2N5E5-F1
#
_cell.length_a   1.000
_cell.length_b   1.000
_cell.length_c   1.000
_cell.angle_alpha   90.00
_cell.angle_beta   90.00
_cell.angle_gamma   90.00
#
_symmetry.space_group_name_H-M   'P 1'
#
loop_
_entity.id
_entity.type
_entity.pdbx_description
1 polymer ?
#
loop_
_entity_poly.entity_id
_entity_poly.type
_entity_poly.pdbx_seq_one_letter_code
_entity_poly.pdbx_strand_id
1 'polypeptide(L)'
;MEYINYTMLKEGVDCSYEIGIWSEIESFMAYNNKKVVKYKNNYLENEEKYLLEISLKDYSKENALNLFHKLVLFLEYNCLTLYTKEFYEDRTVFNLFSKSLDNFGFFIEITIL
;
A
#
# COMPACT_ATOMS: atom_id res chain seq x y z
N MET A 1 11.18 16.68 12.76
CA MET A 1 10.79 15.29 12.42
C MET A 1 11.40 15.04 11.05
N GLU A 2 12.50 14.29 11.00
CA GLU A 2 13.15 13.96 9.73
C GLU A 2 12.16 13.13 8.89
N TYR A 3 11.91 13.57 7.66
CA TYR A 3 11.03 12.86 6.75
C TYR A 3 11.68 11.51 6.40
N ILE A 4 10.91 10.42 6.46
CA ILE A 4 11.38 9.13 5.96
C ILE A 4 11.62 9.27 4.45
N ASN A 5 12.89 9.18 4.04
CA ASN A 5 13.26 9.18 2.63
C ASN A 5 13.15 7.75 2.10
N TYR A 6 12.05 7.43 1.44
CA TYR A 6 11.79 6.10 0.88
C TYR A 6 12.86 5.63 -0.11
N THR A 7 13.55 6.54 -0.80
CA THR A 7 14.66 6.20 -1.69
C THR A 7 15.81 5.54 -0.95
N MET A 8 16.08 5.95 0.31
CA MET A 8 17.10 5.32 1.15
C MET A 8 16.66 3.94 1.67
N LEU A 9 15.36 3.74 1.90
CA LEU A 9 14.82 2.43 2.31
C LEU A 9 14.84 1.41 1.18
N LYS A 10 14.68 1.88 -0.06
CA LYS A 10 14.66 1.06 -1.27
C LYS A 10 16.07 0.67 -1.75
N GLU A 11 17.11 1.32 -1.25
CA GLU A 11 18.49 1.06 -1.70
C GLU A 11 18.86 -0.42 -1.49
N GLY A 12 19.17 -1.12 -2.58
CA GLY A 12 19.51 -2.54 -2.56
C GLY A 12 18.33 -3.51 -2.41
N VAL A 13 17.08 -3.03 -2.56
CA VAL A 13 15.86 -3.86 -2.51
C VAL A 13 15.20 -3.89 -3.88
N ASP A 14 14.97 -5.09 -4.40
CA ASP A 14 14.23 -5.31 -5.64
C ASP A 14 12.73 -5.14 -5.38
N CYS A 15 12.16 -4.06 -5.91
CA CYS A 15 10.73 -3.76 -5.85
C CYS A 15 10.05 -3.91 -7.23
N SER A 16 10.67 -4.66 -8.14
CA SER A 16 10.12 -4.96 -9.45
C SER A 16 8.71 -5.58 -9.35
N TYR A 17 7.97 -5.53 -10.45
CA TYR A 17 6.61 -6.03 -10.49
C TYR A 17 6.58 -7.50 -10.05
N GLU A 18 5.68 -7.81 -9.13
CA GLU A 18 5.52 -9.13 -8.54
C GLU A 18 4.03 -9.49 -8.58
N ILE A 19 3.72 -10.58 -9.27
CA ILE A 19 2.34 -10.98 -9.57
C ILE A 19 1.58 -11.42 -8.31
N GLY A 20 2.27 -11.93 -7.29
CA GLY A 20 1.72 -12.28 -5.99
C GLY A 20 1.16 -11.04 -5.28
N ILE A 21 1.94 -9.97 -5.14
CA ILE A 21 1.49 -8.70 -4.56
C ILE A 21 0.27 -8.15 -5.31
N TRP A 22 0.32 -8.16 -6.65
CA TRP A 22 -0.84 -7.76 -7.46
C TRP A 22 -2.08 -8.61 -7.11
N SER A 23 -1.93 -9.93 -7.10
CA SER A 23 -3.02 -10.88 -6.85
C SER A 23 -3.59 -10.80 -5.43
N GLU A 24 -2.74 -10.53 -4.44
CA GLU A 24 -3.14 -10.31 -3.04
C GLU A 24 -3.96 -9.02 -2.90
N ILE A 25 -3.56 -7.92 -3.58
CA ILE A 25 -4.35 -6.68 -3.62
C ILE A 25 -5.73 -6.93 -4.22
N GLU A 26 -5.80 -7.60 -5.38
CA GLU A 26 -7.08 -7.92 -6.04
C GLU A 26 -7.98 -8.78 -5.14
N SER A 27 -7.39 -9.80 -4.51
CA SER A 27 -8.10 -10.70 -3.59
C SER A 27 -8.62 -9.94 -2.36
N PHE A 28 -7.79 -9.08 -1.76
CA PHE A 28 -8.18 -8.24 -0.63
C PHE A 28 -9.37 -7.33 -0.98
N MET A 29 -9.36 -6.72 -2.17
CA MET A 29 -10.46 -5.86 -2.61
C MET A 29 -11.75 -6.66 -2.81
N ALA A 30 -11.66 -7.85 -3.40
CA ALA A 30 -12.81 -8.74 -3.56
C ALA A 30 -13.44 -9.10 -2.20
N TYR A 31 -12.63 -9.43 -1.19
CA TYR A 31 -13.12 -9.70 0.18
C TYR A 31 -13.76 -8.48 0.85
N ASN A 32 -13.36 -7.27 0.47
CA ASN A 32 -13.84 -6.02 1.07
C ASN A 32 -14.87 -5.27 0.19
N ASN A 33 -15.49 -5.93 -0.81
CA ASN A 33 -16.48 -5.35 -1.73
C ASN A 33 -17.73 -4.74 -1.04
N LYS A 34 -18.00 -5.12 0.21
CA LYS A 34 -19.06 -4.51 1.02
C LYS A 34 -18.71 -3.09 1.45
N LYS A 35 -17.42 -2.75 1.59
CA LYS A 35 -16.91 -1.45 2.05
C LYS A 35 -16.32 -0.62 0.92
N VAL A 36 -15.72 -1.27 -0.07
CA VAL A 36 -15.10 -0.64 -1.24
C VAL A 36 -16.15 -0.49 -2.36
N VAL A 37 -16.27 0.73 -2.91
CA VAL A 37 -17.10 1.02 -4.09
C VAL A 37 -16.35 0.61 -5.35
N LYS A 38 -15.10 1.06 -5.44
CA LYS A 38 -14.21 0.85 -6.57
C LYS A 38 -12.76 0.99 -6.09
N TYR A 39 -11.85 0.42 -6.83
CA TYR A 39 -10.42 0.64 -6.66
C TYR A 39 -9.73 0.64 -8.01
N LYS A 40 -8.51 1.16 -8.03
CA LYS A 40 -7.61 1.13 -9.17
C LYS A 40 -6.23 0.75 -8.65
N ASN A 41 -5.68 -0.33 -9.19
CA ASN A 41 -4.32 -0.77 -8.93
C ASN A 41 -3.50 -0.56 -10.20
N ASN A 42 -2.38 0.12 -10.08
CA ASN A 42 -1.44 0.36 -11.18
C ASN A 42 -0.02 0.08 -10.68
N TYR A 43 0.86 -0.30 -11.60
CA TYR A 43 2.29 -0.39 -11.32
C TYR A 43 3.07 0.61 -12.19
N LEU A 44 3.94 1.38 -11.56
CA LEU A 44 4.84 2.33 -12.21
C LEU A 44 6.22 1.71 -12.33
N GLU A 45 6.56 1.16 -13.50
CA GLU A 45 7.83 0.46 -13.73
C GLU A 45 9.05 1.32 -13.40
N ASN A 46 9.06 2.59 -13.83
CA ASN A 46 10.20 3.50 -13.60
C ASN A 46 10.43 3.84 -12.12
N GLU A 47 9.38 3.75 -11.29
CA GLU A 47 9.46 4.02 -9.85
C GLU A 47 9.55 2.72 -9.03
N GLU A 48 9.33 1.58 -9.69
CA GLU A 48 9.05 0.26 -9.13
C GLU A 48 8.07 0.36 -7.94
N LYS A 49 6.90 0.96 -8.21
CA LYS A 49 5.92 1.35 -7.20
C LYS A 49 4.51 1.01 -7.65
N TYR A 50 3.73 0.43 -6.75
CA TYR A 50 2.29 0.29 -6.91
C TYR A 50 1.56 1.57 -6.52
N LEU A 51 0.59 1.99 -7.33
CA LEU A 51 -0.36 3.04 -7.00
C LEU A 51 -1.73 2.40 -6.82
N LEU A 52 -2.25 2.47 -5.59
CA LEU A 52 -3.54 1.91 -5.23
C LEU A 52 -4.48 3.02 -4.78
N GLU A 53 -5.50 3.29 -5.59
CA GLU A 53 -6.58 4.20 -5.24
C GLU A 53 -7.81 3.38 -4.82
N ILE A 54 -8.40 3.71 -3.67
CA ILE A 54 -9.54 3.01 -3.10
C ILE A 54 -10.62 4.03 -2.77
N SER A 55 -11.83 3.84 -3.30
CA SER A 55 -13.01 4.60 -2.91
C SER A 55 -13.87 3.76 -1.96
N LEU A 56 -14.06 4.24 -0.75
CA LEU A 56 -14.95 3.67 0.25
C LEU A 56 -16.41 4.10 0.00
N LYS A 57 -17.35 3.29 0.48
CA LYS A 57 -18.78 3.67 0.49
C LYS A 57 -19.04 4.81 1.46
N ASP A 58 -18.45 4.69 2.65
CA ASP A 58 -18.56 5.67 3.73
C ASP A 58 -17.14 6.02 4.20
N TYR A 59 -16.57 7.06 3.59
CA TYR A 59 -15.24 7.52 3.96
C TYR A 59 -15.24 8.16 5.35
N SER A 60 -14.31 7.71 6.18
CA SER A 60 -13.86 8.39 7.38
C SER A 60 -12.40 8.05 7.58
N LYS A 61 -11.64 8.92 8.26
CA LYS A 61 -10.23 8.66 8.57
C LYS A 61 -10.04 7.36 9.35
N GLU A 62 -11.00 7.03 10.22
CA GLU A 62 -11.02 5.78 10.97
C GLU A 62 -11.26 4.57 10.05
N ASN A 63 -12.22 4.63 9.13
CA ASN A 63 -12.48 3.56 8.18
C ASN A 63 -11.30 3.34 7.24
N ALA A 64 -10.66 4.43 6.79
CA ALA A 64 -9.46 4.37 5.96
C ALA A 64 -8.30 3.68 6.70
N LEU A 65 -8.02 4.07 7.95
CA LEU A 65 -7.01 3.43 8.79
C LEU A 65 -7.31 1.94 9.02
N ASN A 66 -8.57 1.60 9.31
CA ASN A 66 -8.98 0.23 9.54
C ASN A 66 -8.85 -0.65 8.30
N LEU A 67 -9.14 -0.12 7.11
CA LEU A 67 -8.92 -0.85 5.86
C LEU A 67 -7.43 -1.00 5.58
N PHE A 68 -6.66 0.08 5.73
CA PHE A 68 -5.21 0.09 5.51
C PHE A 68 -4.49 -0.93 6.38
N HIS A 69 -4.74 -0.97 7.70
CA HIS A 69 -4.09 -1.94 8.58
C HIS A 69 -4.41 -3.39 8.19
N LYS A 70 -5.63 -3.67 7.72
CA LYS A 70 -5.98 -5.01 7.23
C LYS A 70 -5.24 -5.34 5.94
N LEU A 71 -5.04 -4.38 5.05
CA LEU A 71 -4.26 -4.56 3.84
C LEU A 71 -2.79 -4.82 4.15
N VAL A 72 -2.21 -4.08 5.10
CA VAL A 72 -0.82 -4.31 5.56
C VAL A 72 -0.64 -5.74 6.06
N LEU A 73 -1.55 -6.24 6.91
CA LEU A 73 -1.51 -7.61 7.41
C LEU A 73 -1.60 -8.67 6.31
N PHE A 74 -2.23 -8.36 5.18
CA PHE A 74 -2.29 -9.25 4.01
C PHE A 74 -0.98 -9.27 3.22
N LEU A 75 -0.31 -8.11 3.13
CA LEU A 75 0.82 -7.94 2.23
C LEU A 75 2.19 -8.06 2.92
N GLU A 76 2.27 -7.85 4.24
CA GLU A 76 3.56 -7.68 4.90
C GLU A 76 4.50 -8.88 4.74
N TYR A 77 5.74 -8.58 4.37
CA TYR A 77 6.84 -9.53 4.46
C TYR A 77 7.42 -9.60 5.87
N ASN A 78 8.09 -10.71 6.13
CA ASN A 78 8.54 -11.11 7.46
C ASN A 78 9.80 -10.38 7.96
N CYS A 79 10.52 -9.61 7.13
CA CYS A 79 11.76 -8.96 7.55
C CYS A 79 11.54 -7.53 8.05
N LEU A 80 10.95 -6.66 7.23
CA LEU A 80 10.73 -5.26 7.61
C LEU A 80 9.51 -4.70 6.88
N THR A 81 8.61 -4.08 7.63
CA THR A 81 7.45 -3.36 7.10
C THR A 81 7.36 -2.00 7.77
N LEU A 82 7.31 -0.94 6.98
CA LEU A 82 7.26 0.45 7.43
C LEU A 82 6.20 1.20 6.64
N TYR A 83 5.52 2.14 7.29
CA TYR A 83 4.59 3.02 6.60
C TYR A 83 4.58 4.44 7.14
N THR A 84 4.20 5.37 6.28
CA THR A 84 3.81 6.73 6.64
C THR A 84 2.35 6.95 6.33
N LYS A 85 1.76 7.97 6.95
CA LYS A 85 0.36 8.34 6.75
C LYS A 85 0.23 9.86 6.71
N GLU A 86 -0.60 10.33 5.81
CA GLU A 86 -0.92 11.74 5.63
C GLU A 86 -2.45 11.88 5.55
N PHE A 87 -3.00 12.76 6.40
CA PHE A 87 -4.43 13.01 6.43
C PHE A 87 -4.75 14.30 5.70
N TYR A 88 -5.65 14.19 4.74
CA TYR A 88 -6.27 15.32 4.06
C TYR A 88 -7.73 15.42 4.51
N GLU A 89 -8.44 16.43 4.00
CA GLU A 89 -9.86 16.63 4.29
C GLU A 89 -10.70 15.50 3.70
N ASP A 90 -10.43 15.16 2.44
CA ASP A 90 -11.20 14.25 1.59
C ASP A 90 -10.54 12.89 1.37
N ARG A 91 -9.29 12.72 1.80
CA ARG A 91 -8.54 11.47 1.61
C ARG A 91 -7.51 11.21 2.70
N THR A 92 -7.05 9.97 2.75
CA THR A 92 -5.87 9.57 3.52
C THR A 92 -4.88 8.88 2.58
N VAL A 93 -3.63 9.31 2.62
CA VAL A 93 -2.55 8.74 1.80
C VAL A 93 -1.61 7.97 2.72
N PHE A 94 -1.29 6.74 2.32
CA PHE A 94 -0.33 5.88 2.98
C PHE A 94 0.78 5.53 2.00
N ASN A 95 2.01 5.46 2.50
CA ASN A 95 3.12 4.88 1.76
C ASN A 95 3.59 3.67 2.56
N LEU A 96 3.48 2.47 1.99
CA LEU A 96 3.84 1.21 2.62
C LEU A 96 5.03 0.61 1.86
N PHE A 97 6.09 0.36 2.61
CA PHE A 97 7.26 -0.37 2.14
C PHE A 97 7.38 -1.66 2.95
N SER A 98 7.59 -2.78 2.27
CA SER A 98 7.88 -4.04 2.94
C SER A 98 8.97 -4.79 2.18
N LYS A 99 9.86 -5.46 2.91
CA LYS A 99 10.92 -6.29 2.34
C LYS A 99 11.05 -7.63 3.06
N SER A 100 11.53 -8.61 2.32
CA SER A 100 11.94 -9.93 2.77
C SER A 100 13.44 -9.95 3.15
N LEU A 101 13.91 -11.10 3.65
CA LEU A 101 15.33 -11.32 3.95
C LEU A 101 16.20 -11.41 2.69
N ASP A 102 15.63 -11.80 1.55
CA ASP A 102 16.33 -12.00 0.28
C ASP A 102 16.40 -10.71 -0.56
N ASN A 103 16.15 -9.55 0.05
CA ASN A 103 16.08 -8.23 -0.58
C ASN A 103 15.02 -8.08 -1.68
N PHE A 104 14.06 -9.01 -1.81
CA PHE A 104 12.81 -8.74 -2.51
C PHE A 104 11.88 -7.91 -1.63
N GLY A 105 11.21 -6.94 -2.20
CA GLY A 105 10.27 -6.08 -1.50
C GLY A 105 9.18 -5.54 -2.41
N PHE A 106 8.33 -4.72 -1.85
CA PHE A 106 7.40 -3.91 -2.62
C PHE A 106 7.27 -2.54 -1.98
N PHE A 107 6.93 -1.57 -2.83
CA PHE A 107 6.53 -0.24 -2.42
C PHE A 107 5.17 0.09 -3.00
N ILE A 108 4.23 0.48 -2.13
CA ILE A 108 2.87 0.82 -2.52
C ILE A 108 2.45 2.15 -1.89
N GLU A 109 1.99 3.06 -2.74
CA GLU A 109 1.31 4.28 -2.35
C GLU A 109 -0.20 4.02 -2.44
N ILE A 110 -0.90 4.25 -1.33
CA ILE A 110 -2.31 3.91 -1.17
C ILE A 110 -3.08 5.19 -0.86
N THR A 111 -3.96 5.58 -1.75
CA THR A 111 -4.90 6.69 -1.54
C THR A 111 -6.28 6.13 -1.24
N ILE A 112 -6.81 6.46 -0.06
CA ILE A 112 -8.17 6.07 0.35
C ILE A 112 -9.03 7.32 0.45
N LEU A 113 -10.13 7.32 -0.30
CA LEU A 113 -11.15 8.38 -0.35
C LEU A 113 -12.56 7.81 -0.20
#